data_AF-A0A349EF38-F1
#
_entry.id   AF-A0A349EF38-F1
#
_cell.length_a   1.000
_cell.length_b   1.000
_cell.length_c   1.000
_cell.angle_alpha   90.00
_cell.angle_beta   90.00
_cell.angle_gamma   90.00
#
_symmetry.space_group_name_H-M   'P 1'
#
loop_
_entity.id
_entity.type
_entity.pdbx_description
1 polymer ?
#
loop_
_entity_poly.entity_id
_entity_poly.type
_entity_poly.pdbx_seq_one_letter_code
_entity_poly.pdbx_strand_id
1 'polypeptide(L)'
;MTTNTNVATLPQAHSFPAMLKQYQTEIARALPRHLNPDRMTRIALTEFRKNPKLAECDPRSVFAAVIMASQLGLEPGLMGQCYLIPYKSECQLIPGYQGLLDLVRRSGKVKRIEAQVVYERDHFTYRTGLTVTLDHEPLLDGDRGEPRLAYAVAEFTDGGHHVEIMTRAQIEAIRDRGSNSQNAKR
;
A
#
# COMPACT_ATOMS: atom_id res chain seq x y z
N MET A 1 45.97 -8.68 -3.97
CA MET A 1 44.99 -9.26 -4.90
C MET A 1 43.67 -8.56 -4.69
N THR A 2 43.38 -7.55 -5.51
CA THR A 2 42.13 -6.78 -5.49
C THR A 2 41.10 -7.50 -6.35
N THR A 3 40.08 -8.10 -5.73
CA THR A 3 38.94 -8.68 -6.46
C THR A 3 38.02 -7.57 -6.92
N ASN A 4 38.06 -7.29 -8.22
CA ASN A 4 37.19 -6.35 -8.90
C ASN A 4 35.81 -7.02 -9.09
N THR A 5 34.82 -6.63 -8.28
CA THR A 5 33.44 -7.09 -8.45
C THR A 5 32.83 -6.37 -9.64
N ASN A 6 32.88 -7.01 -10.82
CA ASN A 6 32.19 -6.56 -12.03
C ASN A 6 30.67 -6.57 -11.78
N VAL A 7 30.10 -5.39 -11.60
CA VAL A 7 28.64 -5.20 -11.64
C VAL A 7 28.24 -5.28 -13.12
N ALA A 8 27.72 -6.43 -13.53
CA ALA A 8 27.30 -6.66 -14.91
C ALA A 8 26.16 -5.67 -15.26
N THR A 9 26.47 -4.68 -16.09
CA THR A 9 25.50 -3.74 -16.64
C THR A 9 24.66 -4.51 -17.64
N LEU A 10 23.38 -4.75 -17.35
CA LEU A 10 22.45 -5.41 -18.28
C LEU A 10 22.48 -4.68 -19.63
N PRO A 11 22.54 -5.39 -20.77
CA PRO A 11 22.46 -4.77 -22.10
C PRO A 11 21.22 -3.88 -22.20
N GLN A 12 21.36 -2.72 -22.85
CA GLN A 12 20.31 -1.67 -22.95
C GLN A 12 18.94 -2.19 -23.41
N ALA A 13 18.92 -3.29 -24.18
CA ALA A 13 17.74 -4.02 -24.66
C ALA A 13 16.86 -4.66 -23.56
N HIS A 14 17.38 -4.87 -22.36
CA HIS A 14 16.64 -5.46 -21.22
C HIS A 14 16.38 -4.47 -20.08
N SER A 15 16.59 -3.17 -20.32
CA SER A 15 16.31 -2.14 -19.32
C SER A 15 14.80 -1.91 -19.15
N PHE A 16 14.37 -1.53 -17.94
CA PHE A 16 12.96 -1.24 -17.66
C PHE A 16 12.36 -0.17 -18.60
N PRO A 17 13.05 0.96 -18.90
CA PRO A 17 12.55 1.93 -19.87
C PRO A 17 12.37 1.36 -21.29
N ALA A 18 13.24 0.44 -21.72
CA ALA A 18 13.08 -0.24 -23.01
C ALA A 18 11.87 -1.19 -22.99
N MET A 19 11.69 -1.94 -21.89
CA MET A 19 10.55 -2.84 -21.70
C MET A 19 9.21 -2.08 -21.68
N LEU A 20 9.13 -0.92 -21.02
CA LEU A 20 7.91 -0.10 -21.03
C LEU A 20 7.48 0.29 -22.44
N LYS A 21 8.43 0.65 -23.30
CA LYS A 21 8.15 1.01 -24.70
C LYS A 21 7.75 -0.21 -25.52
N GLN A 22 8.42 -1.35 -25.30
CA GLN A 22 8.16 -2.59 -26.03
C GLN A 22 6.80 -3.20 -25.68
N TYR A 23 6.44 -3.18 -24.39
CA TYR A 23 5.26 -3.88 -23.86
C TYR A 23 4.13 -2.93 -23.44
N GLN A 24 4.04 -1.78 -24.10
CA GLN A 24 2.99 -0.80 -23.82
C GLN A 24 1.59 -1.38 -24.08
N THR A 25 1.45 -2.29 -25.05
CA THR A 25 0.18 -2.94 -25.36
C THR A 25 -0.29 -3.85 -24.21
N GLU A 26 0.62 -4.51 -23.51
CA GLU A 26 0.33 -5.34 -22.34
C GLU A 26 -0.14 -4.48 -21.17
N ILE A 27 0.49 -3.33 -20.94
CA ILE A 27 0.03 -2.34 -19.94
C ILE A 27 -1.39 -1.87 -20.29
N ALA A 28 -1.64 -1.55 -21.57
CA ALA A 28 -2.97 -1.14 -22.02
C ALA A 28 -4.03 -2.23 -21.82
N ARG A 29 -3.69 -3.50 -22.03
CA ARG A 29 -4.57 -4.64 -21.77
C ARG A 29 -4.85 -4.86 -20.28
N ALA A 30 -3.87 -4.55 -19.43
CA ALA A 30 -3.98 -4.70 -17.98
C ALA A 30 -4.79 -3.57 -17.33
N LEU A 31 -4.82 -2.38 -17.92
CA LEU A 31 -5.52 -1.22 -17.35
C LEU A 31 -7.05 -1.35 -17.45
N PRO A 32 -7.79 -0.90 -16.42
CA PRO A 32 -9.20 -0.58 -16.55
C PRO A 32 -9.47 0.35 -17.74
N ARG A 33 -10.56 0.11 -18.47
CA ARG A 33 -10.90 0.79 -19.74
C ARG A 33 -10.92 2.33 -19.67
N HIS A 34 -11.13 2.90 -18.49
CA HIS A 34 -11.20 4.35 -18.27
C HIS A 34 -9.83 4.99 -17.98
N LEU A 35 -8.75 4.21 -17.86
CA LEU A 35 -7.40 4.72 -17.60
C LEU A 35 -6.57 4.79 -18.87
N ASN A 36 -5.66 5.77 -18.93
CA ASN A 36 -4.81 6.02 -20.09
C ASN A 36 -3.44 5.29 -19.95
N PRO A 37 -3.08 4.39 -20.89
CA PRO A 37 -1.81 3.66 -20.84
C PRO A 37 -0.55 4.51 -21.00
N ASP A 38 -0.60 5.58 -21.79
CA ASP A 38 0.53 6.52 -21.94
C ASP A 38 0.81 7.24 -20.63
N ARG A 39 -0.24 7.65 -19.92
CA ARG A 39 -0.16 8.28 -18.61
C ARG A 39 0.48 7.34 -17.59
N MET A 40 0.01 6.10 -17.49
CA MET A 40 0.61 5.09 -16.59
C MET A 40 2.09 4.89 -16.87
N THR A 41 2.46 4.74 -18.15
CA THR A 41 3.86 4.57 -18.58
C THR A 41 4.73 5.75 -18.17
N ARG A 42 4.25 6.99 -18.35
CA ARG A 42 4.97 8.21 -17.96
C ARG A 42 5.16 8.31 -16.45
N ILE A 43 4.12 7.98 -15.68
CA ILE A 43 4.15 7.98 -14.22
C ILE A 43 5.15 6.94 -13.71
N ALA A 44 5.07 5.71 -14.21
CA ALA A 44 6.00 4.63 -13.85
C ALA A 44 7.47 5.00 -14.16
N LEU A 45 7.73 5.60 -15.33
CA LEU A 45 9.08 6.06 -15.69
C LEU A 45 9.56 7.19 -14.77
N THR A 46 8.66 8.08 -14.34
CA THR A 46 8.97 9.17 -13.41
C THR A 46 9.37 8.62 -12.05
N GLU A 47 8.58 7.72 -11.48
CA GLU A 47 8.87 7.10 -10.18
C GLU A 47 10.14 6.23 -10.23
N PHE A 48 10.36 5.50 -11.33
CA PHE A 48 11.62 4.76 -11.56
C PHE A 48 12.85 5.68 -11.53
N ARG A 49 12.78 6.85 -12.18
CA ARG A 49 13.89 7.82 -12.19
C ARG A 49 14.10 8.51 -10.84
N LYS A 50 13.03 8.69 -10.06
CA LYS A 50 13.07 9.33 -8.74
C LYS A 50 13.77 8.48 -7.69
N ASN A 51 13.74 7.15 -7.81
CA ASN A 51 14.38 6.24 -6.89
C ASN A 51 15.49 5.42 -7.59
N PRO A 52 16.76 5.86 -7.52
CA PRO A 52 17.88 5.20 -8.20
C PRO A 52 18.02 3.71 -7.88
N LYS A 53 17.61 3.26 -6.69
CA LYS A 53 17.65 1.84 -6.28
C LYS A 53 16.74 0.94 -7.12
N LEU A 54 15.72 1.50 -7.78
CA LEU A 54 14.90 0.72 -8.72
C LEU A 54 15.70 0.31 -9.97
N ALA A 55 16.74 1.06 -10.34
CA ALA A 55 17.62 0.69 -11.45
C ALA A 55 18.57 -0.48 -11.09
N GLU A 56 18.74 -0.77 -9.80
CA GLU A 56 19.51 -1.92 -9.30
C GLU A 56 18.67 -3.21 -9.22
N CYS A 57 17.35 -3.10 -9.37
CA CYS A 57 16.44 -4.24 -9.37
C CYS A 57 16.43 -4.96 -10.73
N ASP A 58 16.01 -6.23 -10.77
CA ASP A 58 15.69 -6.94 -12.00
C ASP A 58 14.61 -6.14 -12.77
N PRO A 59 14.89 -5.65 -13.98
CA PRO A 59 13.93 -4.88 -14.78
C PRO A 59 12.58 -5.58 -14.99
N ARG A 60 12.58 -6.92 -15.02
CA ARG A 60 11.36 -7.74 -15.15
C ARG A 60 10.45 -7.59 -13.93
N SER A 61 11.03 -7.47 -12.73
CA SER A 61 10.30 -7.28 -11.49
C SER A 61 9.65 -5.90 -11.40
N VAL A 62 10.37 -4.86 -11.86
CA VAL A 62 9.84 -3.48 -11.96
C VAL A 62 8.67 -3.46 -12.95
N PHE A 63 8.83 -4.10 -14.09
CA PHE A 63 7.77 -4.22 -15.09
C PHE A 63 6.55 -4.98 -14.54
N ALA A 64 6.76 -6.12 -13.87
CA ALA A 64 5.69 -6.89 -13.24
C ALA A 64 4.93 -6.05 -12.18
N ALA A 65 5.64 -5.25 -11.37
CA ALA A 65 5.04 -4.35 -10.40
C ALA A 65 4.14 -3.28 -11.06
N VAL A 66 4.57 -2.72 -12.19
CA VAL A 66 3.76 -1.78 -12.97
C VAL A 66 2.54 -2.45 -13.60
N ILE A 67 2.66 -3.69 -14.08
CA ILE A 67 1.51 -4.46 -14.57
C ILE A 67 0.51 -4.72 -13.45
N MET A 68 0.96 -5.13 -12.26
CA MET A 68 0.08 -5.32 -11.10
C MET A 68 -0.63 -4.00 -10.70
N ALA A 69 0.09 -2.87 -10.73
CA ALA A 69 -0.50 -1.56 -10.45
C ALA A 69 -1.58 -1.21 -11.48
N SER A 70 -1.30 -1.52 -12.74
CA SER A 70 -2.22 -1.33 -13.87
C SER A 70 -3.48 -2.19 -13.71
N GLN A 71 -3.35 -3.46 -13.35
CA GLN A 71 -4.48 -4.37 -13.08
C GLN A 71 -5.38 -3.88 -11.94
N LEU A 72 -4.79 -3.32 -10.88
CA LEU A 72 -5.53 -2.71 -9.77
C LEU A 72 -6.08 -1.31 -10.12
N GLY A 73 -5.70 -0.75 -11.27
CA GLY A 73 -5.98 0.63 -11.63
C GLY A 73 -5.50 1.61 -10.57
N LEU A 74 -4.28 1.41 -10.05
CA LEU A 74 -3.61 2.27 -9.09
C LEU A 74 -2.37 2.90 -9.75
N GLU A 75 -2.20 4.21 -9.57
CA GLU A 75 -1.05 4.94 -10.10
C GLU A 75 0.05 5.06 -9.03
N PRO A 76 1.31 4.68 -9.33
CA PRO A 76 2.40 4.90 -8.40
C PRO A 76 2.74 6.39 -8.29
N GLY A 77 3.13 6.85 -7.10
CA GLY A 77 3.68 8.20 -6.91
C GLY A 77 2.96 9.02 -5.85
N LEU A 78 2.94 10.35 -6.04
CA LEU A 78 2.61 11.32 -4.98
C LEU A 78 1.20 11.20 -4.41
N MET A 79 0.24 10.67 -5.17
CA MET A 79 -1.15 10.47 -4.70
C MET A 79 -1.28 9.35 -3.67
N GLY A 80 -0.20 8.58 -3.43
CA GLY A 80 -0.17 7.54 -2.40
C GLY A 80 -1.10 6.36 -2.69
N GLN A 81 -1.45 6.14 -3.96
CA GLN A 81 -2.26 4.98 -4.37
C GLN A 81 -1.47 3.68 -4.31
N CYS A 82 -0.22 3.69 -4.79
CA CYS A 82 0.71 2.60 -4.61
C CYS A 82 2.16 3.07 -4.73
N TYR A 83 3.10 2.19 -4.37
CA TYR A 83 4.53 2.47 -4.36
C TYR A 83 5.30 1.33 -5.03
N LEU A 84 6.32 1.68 -5.81
CA LEU A 84 7.31 0.74 -6.33
C LEU A 84 8.49 0.72 -5.36
N ILE A 85 8.63 -0.36 -4.61
CA ILE A 85 9.61 -0.47 -3.52
C ILE A 85 10.70 -1.48 -3.90
N PRO A 86 11.98 -1.08 -3.92
CA PRO A 86 13.10 -2.02 -4.01
C PRO A 86 13.16 -2.90 -2.77
N TYR A 87 13.20 -4.21 -2.96
CA TYR A 87 13.45 -5.22 -1.94
C TYR A 87 14.57 -6.14 -2.42
N LYS A 88 15.79 -5.90 -1.93
CA LYS A 88 17.01 -6.52 -2.46
C LYS A 88 17.15 -6.22 -3.96
N SER A 89 17.25 -7.25 -4.80
CA SER A 89 17.35 -7.15 -6.26
C SER A 89 16.00 -7.15 -6.97
N GLU A 90 14.86 -7.13 -6.25
CA GLU A 90 13.53 -7.21 -6.83
C GLU A 90 12.73 -5.95 -6.51
N CYS A 91 11.83 -5.55 -7.41
CA CYS A 91 10.85 -4.49 -7.16
C CYS A 91 9.51 -5.11 -6.76
N GLN A 92 8.91 -4.58 -5.70
CA GLN A 92 7.58 -4.97 -5.24
C GLN A 92 6.60 -3.80 -5.34
N LEU A 93 5.38 -4.10 -5.74
CA LEU A 93 4.25 -3.17 -5.64
C LEU A 93 3.69 -3.24 -4.22
N ILE A 94 3.61 -2.09 -3.55
CA ILE A 94 2.90 -1.96 -2.28
C ILE A 94 1.74 -0.97 -2.47
N PRO A 95 0.47 -1.42 -2.41
CA PRO A 95 -0.66 -0.50 -2.36
C PRO A 95 -0.53 0.44 -1.16
N GLY A 96 -0.72 1.74 -1.42
CA GLY A 96 -0.80 2.73 -0.36
C GLY A 96 -2.22 2.81 0.19
N TYR A 97 -2.36 3.49 1.33
CA TYR A 97 -3.66 3.64 2.00
C TYR A 97 -4.73 4.26 1.09
N GLN A 98 -4.38 5.29 0.31
CA GLN A 98 -5.33 5.92 -0.61
C GLN A 98 -5.79 4.94 -1.70
N GLY A 99 -4.89 4.11 -2.21
CA GLY A 99 -5.23 3.11 -3.22
C GLY A 99 -6.10 1.99 -2.68
N LEU A 100 -5.85 1.55 -1.44
CA LEU A 100 -6.72 0.60 -0.76
C LEU A 100 -8.12 1.18 -0.55
N LEU A 101 -8.22 2.43 -0.12
CA LEU A 101 -9.50 3.12 0.06
C LEU A 101 -10.25 3.26 -1.28
N ASP A 102 -9.55 3.61 -2.35
CA ASP A 102 -10.09 3.68 -3.71
C ASP A 102 -10.57 2.31 -4.21
N LEU A 103 -9.82 1.22 -3.93
CA LEU A 103 -10.23 -0.14 -4.25
C LEU A 103 -11.50 -0.54 -3.49
N VAL A 104 -11.55 -0.27 -2.18
CA VAL A 104 -12.71 -0.53 -1.34
C VAL A 104 -13.94 0.20 -1.87
N ARG A 105 -13.81 1.50 -2.18
CA ARG A 105 -14.93 2.30 -2.73
C ARG A 105 -15.38 1.79 -4.10
N ARG A 106 -14.45 1.43 -4.99
CA ARG A 106 -14.77 0.89 -6.33
C ARG A 106 -15.43 -0.49 -6.28
N SER A 107 -15.27 -1.24 -5.19
CA SER A 107 -15.86 -2.57 -5.06
C SER A 107 -17.40 -2.55 -5.07
N GLY A 108 -18.01 -1.44 -4.64
CA GLY A 108 -19.46 -1.33 -4.45
C GLY A 108 -20.02 -2.24 -3.35
N LYS A 109 -19.16 -2.95 -2.60
CA LYS A 109 -19.55 -3.90 -1.54
C LYS A 109 -19.53 -3.32 -0.14
N VAL A 110 -18.84 -2.18 0.04
CA VAL A 110 -18.67 -1.53 1.34
C VAL A 110 -19.50 -0.25 1.36
N LYS A 111 -20.47 -0.21 2.27
CA LYS A 111 -21.35 0.93 2.51
C LYS A 111 -20.66 1.99 3.37
N ARG A 112 -19.95 1.56 4.42
CA ARG A 112 -19.21 2.42 5.34
C ARG A 112 -17.94 1.71 5.79
N ILE A 113 -16.84 2.45 5.85
CA ILE A 113 -15.60 2.01 6.49
C ILE A 113 -15.10 3.13 7.38
N GLU A 114 -14.71 2.81 8.60
CA GLU A 114 -14.21 3.78 9.56
C GLU A 114 -13.16 3.15 10.45
N ALA A 115 -12.15 3.91 10.82
CA ALA A 115 -11.16 3.51 11.80
C ALA A 115 -10.97 4.64 12.82
N GLN A 116 -10.89 4.28 14.09
CA GLN A 116 -10.76 5.23 15.19
C GLN A 116 -9.76 4.73 16.23
N VAL A 117 -9.16 5.67 16.95
CA VAL A 117 -8.31 5.39 18.11
C VAL A 117 -9.13 5.65 19.37
N VAL A 118 -9.07 4.69 20.28
CA VAL A 118 -9.69 4.74 21.59
C VAL A 118 -8.61 5.04 22.61
N TYR A 119 -8.88 6.04 23.44
CA TYR A 119 -7.99 6.54 24.48
C TYR A 119 -8.47 6.06 25.85
N GLU A 120 -7.61 6.15 26.85
CA GLU A 120 -7.87 5.62 28.20
C GLU A 120 -9.17 6.10 28.84
N ARG A 121 -9.57 7.36 28.57
CA ARG A 121 -10.75 7.99 29.17
C ARG A 121 -11.98 8.03 28.24
N ASP A 122 -11.92 7.41 27.07
CA ASP A 122 -13.10 7.24 26.22
C ASP A 122 -14.02 6.16 26.77
N HIS A 123 -15.33 6.28 26.55
CA HIS A 123 -16.24 5.16 26.79
C HIS A 123 -16.10 4.16 25.65
N PHE A 124 -15.74 2.91 25.97
CA PHE A 124 -15.55 1.88 24.96
C PHE A 124 -16.00 0.51 25.45
N THR A 125 -16.98 -0.06 24.74
CA THR A 125 -17.49 -1.41 24.98
C THR A 125 -17.34 -2.25 23.72
N TYR A 126 -16.65 -3.38 23.83
CA TYR A 126 -16.54 -4.38 22.76
C TYR A 126 -17.00 -5.74 23.28
N ARG A 127 -17.91 -6.38 22.54
CA ARG A 127 -18.39 -7.73 22.85
C ARG A 127 -18.27 -8.61 21.63
N THR A 128 -17.71 -9.79 21.84
CA THR A 128 -17.60 -10.87 20.85
C THR A 128 -18.55 -11.99 21.19
N GLY A 129 -18.81 -12.87 20.22
CA GLY A 129 -19.75 -13.97 20.34
C GLY A 129 -20.48 -14.20 19.03
N LEU A 130 -21.71 -14.70 19.10
CA LEU A 130 -22.58 -14.86 17.92
C LEU A 130 -22.90 -13.53 17.21
N THR A 131 -22.90 -12.44 17.97
CA THR A 131 -23.10 -11.08 17.44
C THR A 131 -22.00 -10.18 17.98
N VAL A 132 -21.22 -9.59 17.08
CA VAL A 132 -20.17 -8.64 17.44
C VAL A 132 -20.78 -7.26 17.59
N THR A 133 -20.59 -6.63 18.74
CA THR A 133 -21.03 -5.25 19.00
C THR A 133 -19.86 -4.39 19.47
N LEU A 134 -19.79 -3.17 18.94
CA LEU A 134 -18.81 -2.16 19.32
C LEU A 134 -19.56 -0.86 19.60
N ASP A 135 -19.29 -0.28 20.76
CA ASP A 135 -19.77 1.03 21.16
C ASP A 135 -18.59 1.89 21.62
N HIS A 136 -18.49 3.10 21.06
CA HIS A 136 -17.39 4.01 21.31
C HIS A 136 -17.90 5.44 21.38
N GLU A 137 -17.75 6.06 22.54
CA GLU A 137 -18.05 7.47 22.77
C GLU A 137 -16.75 8.18 23.17
N PRO A 138 -16.14 8.97 22.27
CA PRO A 138 -14.95 9.75 22.58
C PRO A 138 -15.25 10.77 23.67
N LEU A 139 -14.32 10.94 24.62
CA LEU A 139 -14.37 12.09 25.52
C LEU A 139 -14.09 13.36 24.70
N LEU A 140 -15.13 14.20 24.50
CA LEU A 140 -15.03 15.40 23.66
C LEU A 140 -14.39 16.58 24.40
N ASP A 141 -14.59 16.66 25.72
CA ASP A 141 -14.10 17.75 26.55
C ASP A 141 -13.00 17.27 27.50
N GLY A 142 -11.84 17.93 27.44
CA GLY A 142 -10.70 17.66 28.30
C GLY A 142 -9.68 16.68 27.70
N ASP A 143 -8.78 16.20 28.55
CA ASP A 143 -7.71 15.29 28.15
C ASP A 143 -8.23 13.84 28.08
N ARG A 144 -8.12 13.21 26.90
CA ARG A 144 -8.54 11.83 26.63
C ARG A 144 -7.59 10.79 27.21
N GLY A 145 -6.38 11.19 27.63
CA GLY A 145 -5.33 10.30 28.12
C GLY A 145 -4.49 9.69 26.98
N GLU A 146 -3.83 8.57 27.24
CA GLU A 146 -2.99 7.89 26.24
C GLU A 146 -3.81 7.02 25.27
N PRO A 147 -3.32 6.78 24.04
CA PRO A 147 -3.93 5.81 23.14
C PRO A 147 -3.92 4.40 23.75
N ARG A 148 -5.08 3.76 23.82
CA ARG A 148 -5.25 2.42 24.41
C ARG A 148 -5.31 1.33 23.34
N LEU A 149 -6.11 1.55 22.30
CA LEU A 149 -6.35 0.63 21.19
C LEU A 149 -6.83 1.39 19.96
N ALA A 150 -6.84 0.74 18.80
CA ALA A 150 -7.52 1.23 17.62
C ALA A 150 -8.47 0.15 17.11
N TYR A 151 -9.53 0.57 16.43
CA TYR A 151 -10.46 -0.33 15.76
C TYR A 151 -10.76 0.15 14.35
N ALA A 152 -11.19 -0.79 13.52
CA ALA A 152 -11.78 -0.53 12.22
C ALA A 152 -13.13 -1.26 12.12
N VAL A 153 -14.13 -0.57 11.57
CA VAL A 153 -15.44 -1.14 11.24
C VAL A 153 -15.70 -1.01 9.75
N ALA A 154 -16.26 -2.06 9.15
CA ALA A 154 -16.75 -2.05 7.79
C ALA A 154 -18.20 -2.56 7.77
N GLU A 155 -19.11 -1.76 7.22
CA GLU A 155 -20.50 -2.15 6.93
C GLU A 155 -20.58 -2.51 5.45
N PHE A 156 -21.07 -3.71 5.15
CA PHE A 156 -21.23 -4.21 3.80
C PHE A 156 -22.63 -3.91 3.26
N THR A 157 -22.75 -3.81 1.94
CA THR A 157 -24.03 -3.52 1.28
C THR A 157 -25.06 -4.64 1.40
N ASP A 158 -24.63 -5.86 1.74
CA ASP A 158 -25.48 -7.03 1.98
C ASP A 158 -26.01 -7.13 3.43
N GLY A 159 -25.68 -6.16 4.28
CA GLY A 159 -26.13 -6.07 5.67
C GLY A 159 -25.17 -6.71 6.68
N GLY A 160 -24.07 -7.32 6.24
CA GLY A 160 -23.01 -7.81 7.13
C GLY A 160 -22.11 -6.68 7.65
N HIS A 161 -21.37 -6.96 8.72
CA HIS A 161 -20.31 -6.08 9.22
C HIS A 161 -19.06 -6.84 9.62
N HIS A 162 -17.92 -6.17 9.52
CA HIS A 162 -16.65 -6.65 10.01
C HIS A 162 -16.08 -5.63 11.01
N VAL A 163 -15.57 -6.12 12.13
CA VAL A 163 -14.94 -5.32 13.18
C VAL A 163 -13.60 -5.94 13.47
N GLU A 164 -12.55 -5.13 13.40
CA GLU A 164 -11.19 -5.50 13.77
C GLU A 164 -10.71 -4.55 14.86
N ILE A 165 -10.05 -5.09 15.88
CA ILE A 165 -9.51 -4.31 17.00
C ILE A 165 -8.06 -4.72 17.23
N MET A 166 -7.20 -3.71 17.43
CA MET A 166 -5.83 -3.93 17.84
C MET A 166 -5.50 -3.09 19.08
N THR A 167 -4.92 -3.72 20.09
CA THR A 167 -4.35 -2.97 21.22
C THR A 167 -3.15 -2.16 20.78
N ARG A 168 -2.83 -1.08 21.52
CA ARG A 168 -1.62 -0.31 21.28
C ARG A 168 -0.37 -1.20 21.21
N ALA A 169 -0.24 -2.17 22.11
CA ALA A 169 0.88 -3.10 22.12
C ALA A 169 0.96 -3.95 20.83
N GLN A 170 -0.17 -4.41 20.30
CA GLN A 170 -0.20 -5.15 19.03
C GLN A 170 0.21 -4.27 17.85
N ILE A 171 -0.26 -3.02 17.81
CA ILE A 171 0.08 -2.03 16.78
C ILE A 171 1.58 -1.74 16.81
N GLU A 172 2.14 -1.47 17.99
CA GLU A 172 3.57 -1.23 18.19
C GLU A 172 4.41 -2.45 17.80
N ALA A 173 3.98 -3.66 18.16
CA ALA A 173 4.65 -4.89 17.75
C ALA A 173 4.63 -5.13 16.23
N ILE A 174 3.59 -4.67 15.51
CA ILE A 174 3.58 -4.72 14.03
C ILE A 174 4.54 -3.67 13.45
N ARG A 175 4.49 -2.43 13.97
CA ARG A 175 5.40 -1.35 13.56
C ARG A 175 6.86 -1.78 13.69
N ASP A 176 7.21 -2.40 14.81
CA ASP A 176 8.59 -2.78 15.12
C ASP A 176 9.07 -4.01 14.33
N ARG A 177 8.15 -4.84 13.82
CA ARG A 177 8.45 -5.96 12.90
C ARG A 177 8.71 -5.51 11.45
N GLY A 178 8.17 -4.37 11.03
CA GLY A 178 8.38 -3.85 9.67
C GLY A 178 9.84 -3.44 9.45
N SER A 179 10.52 -4.02 8.45
CA SER A 179 11.93 -3.75 8.11
C SER A 179 12.25 -2.28 7.85
N ASN A 180 11.25 -1.45 7.53
CA ASN A 180 11.41 -0.01 7.35
C ASN A 180 11.52 0.78 8.66
N SER A 181 11.00 0.30 9.80
CA SER A 181 11.13 1.02 11.08
C SER A 181 12.54 0.94 11.66
N GLN A 182 13.27 -0.13 11.37
CA GLN A 182 14.68 -0.27 11.77
C GLN A 182 15.62 0.63 10.95
N ASN A 183 15.28 0.92 9.68
CA ASN A 183 16.05 1.84 8.84
C ASN A 183 15.74 3.32 9.11
N ALA A 184 14.54 3.65 9.61
CA ALA A 184 14.14 5.02 9.93
C ALA A 184 14.64 5.51 11.31
N LYS A 185 15.16 4.61 12.15
CA LYS A 185 15.77 4.92 13.46
C LYS A 185 17.30 5.08 13.39
N ARG A 186 17.90 5.10 12.20
CA ARG A 186 19.32 5.35 11.98
C ARG A 186 19.56 6.69 11.32
#